data_AF-A0A6N9ZH62-F1
#
_entry.id   AF-A0A6N9ZH62-F1
#
_cell.length_a   1.000
_cell.length_b   1.000
_cell.length_c   1.000
_cell.angle_alpha   90.00
_cell.angle_beta   90.00
_cell.angle_gamma   90.00
#
_symmetry.space_group_name_H-M   'P 1'
#
loop_
_entity.id
_entity.type
_entity.pdbx_description
1 polymer ?
#
loop_
_entity_poly.entity_id
_entity_poly.type
_entity_poly.pdbx_seq_one_letter_code
_entity_poly.pdbx_strand_id
1 'polypeptide(L)' 'MRTLRSAMMLCIAIALGAPSATYVTLPGYAFKTNPKCQRHEPKMKFDKRCDWPRVGFKDFMPPLVTVLGI' A
#
# COMPACT_ATOMS: atom_id res chain seq x y z
N MET A 1 -6.27 -20.20 -32.62
CA MET A 1 -5.23 -19.14 -32.53
C MET A 1 -5.73 -17.79 -32.00
N ARG A 2 -6.99 -17.38 -32.26
CA ARG A 2 -7.49 -16.04 -31.90
C ARG A 2 -7.67 -15.84 -30.39
N THR A 3 -8.17 -16.86 -29.68
CA THR A 3 -8.36 -16.86 -28.22
C THR A 3 -7.04 -16.84 -27.45
N LEU A 4 -6.03 -17.58 -27.92
CA LEU A 4 -4.70 -17.62 -27.34
C LEU A 4 -4.01 -16.24 -27.38
N ARG A 5 -4.15 -15.53 -28.52
CA ARG A 5 -3.62 -14.16 -28.68
C ARG A 5 -4.32 -13.16 -27.75
N SER A 6 -5.63 -13.31 -27.58
CA SER A 6 -6.42 -12.45 -26.70
C SER A 6 -6.05 -12.63 -25.23
N ALA A 7 -5.86 -13.88 -24.79
CA ALA A 7 -5.40 -14.19 -23.44
C ALA A 7 -3.99 -13.65 -23.17
N MET A 8 -3.09 -13.78 -24.15
CA MET A 8 -1.72 -13.29 -24.04
C MET A 8 -1.64 -11.76 -23.91
N MET A 9 -2.44 -11.02 -24.70
CA MET A 9 -2.53 -9.57 -24.59
C MET A 9 -3.09 -9.10 -23.24
N LEU A 10 -4.08 -9.82 -22.69
CA LEU A 10 -4.65 -9.52 -21.39
C LEU A 10 -3.61 -9.71 -20.27
N CYS A 11 -2.82 -10.79 -20.31
CA CYS A 11 -1.75 -11.03 -19.33
C CYS A 11 -0.68 -9.93 -19.35
N ILE A 12 -0.29 -9.44 -20.54
CA ILE A 12 0.69 -8.35 -20.69
C ILE A 12 0.13 -7.04 -20.12
N ALA A 13 -1.14 -6.74 -20.38
CA ALA A 13 -1.80 -5.54 -19.85
C ALA A 13 -1.87 -5.55 -18.31
N ILE A 14 -2.13 -6.71 -17.69
CA ILE A 14 -2.16 -6.86 -16.23
C ILE A 14 -0.74 -6.69 -15.64
N ALA A 15 0.29 -7.26 -16.27
CA ALA A 15 1.67 -7.14 -15.80
C ALA A 15 2.22 -5.71 -15.88
N LEU A 16 1.85 -4.95 -16.92
CA LEU A 16 2.26 -3.55 -17.10
C LEU A 16 1.42 -2.57 -16.28
N GLY A 17 0.14 -2.89 -16.04
CA GLY A 17 -0.79 -2.04 -15.31
C GLY A 17 -0.73 -2.18 -13.78
N ALA A 18 -0.10 -3.24 -13.27
CA ALA A 18 0.02 -3.45 -11.84
C ALA A 18 0.98 -2.40 -11.23
N PRO A 19 0.53 -1.54 -10.30
CA PRO A 19 1.40 -0.59 -9.65
C PRO A 19 2.47 -1.33 -8.83
N SER A 20 3.71 -1.29 -9.31
CA SER A 20 4.89 -1.81 -8.60
C SER A 20 5.26 -0.87 -7.44
N ALA A 21 4.41 -0.77 -6.42
CA ALA A 21 4.79 -0.17 -5.15
C ALA A 21 5.69 -1.16 -4.41
N THR A 22 6.97 -1.22 -4.77
CA THR A 22 7.97 -2.01 -4.06
C THR A 22 8.25 -1.32 -2.73
N TYR A 23 7.48 -1.67 -1.70
CA TYR A 23 7.67 -1.12 -0.36
C TYR A 23 8.99 -1.63 0.21
N VAL A 24 9.88 -0.71 0.59
CA VAL A 24 11.14 -1.03 1.24
C VAL A 24 11.04 -0.86 2.74
N THR A 25 11.80 -1.66 3.46
CA THR A 25 11.86 -1.57 4.91
C THR A 25 13.07 -0.77 5.33
N LEU A 26 12.86 0.27 6.14
CA LEU A 26 13.94 1.00 6.78
C LEU A 26 14.24 0.42 8.18
N PRO A 27 15.51 0.16 8.53
CA PRO A 27 15.89 -0.28 9.87
C PRO A 27 15.45 0.75 10.92
N GLY A 28 14.88 0.29 12.03
CA GLY A 28 14.43 1.16 13.13
C GLY A 28 13.03 1.77 12.96
N TYR A 29 12.33 1.51 11.85
CA TYR A 29 10.98 2.05 11.62
C TYR A 29 9.90 0.99 11.71
N ALA A 30 8.73 1.39 12.23
CA ALA A 30 7.54 0.55 12.34
C ALA A 30 6.72 0.46 11.03
N PHE A 31 7.26 0.96 9.92
CA PHE A 31 6.58 1.04 8.62
C PHE A 31 7.50 0.71 7.45
N LYS A 32 6.89 0.32 6.33
CA LYS A 32 7.53 0.14 5.02
C LYS A 32 7.20 1.37 4.17
N THR A 33 8.14 1.86 3.37
CA THR A 33 7.96 3.06 2.53
C THR A 33 7.99 2.71 1.05
N ASN A 34 7.14 3.34 0.23
CA ASN A 34 7.33 3.35 -1.21
C ASN A 34 8.42 4.37 -1.58
N PRO A 35 9.59 3.96 -2.10
CA PRO A 35 10.69 4.87 -2.39
C PRO A 35 10.39 5.86 -3.53
N LYS A 36 9.39 5.57 -4.37
CA LYS A 36 8.97 6.42 -5.49
C LYS A 36 7.81 7.37 -5.14
N CYS A 37 7.26 7.28 -3.93
CA CYS A 37 6.14 8.11 -3.51
C CYS A 37 6.61 9.51 -3.10
N GLN A 38 5.86 10.54 -3.52
CA GLN A 38 6.09 11.91 -3.08
C GLN A 38 5.60 12.11 -1.64
N ARG A 39 6.54 12.06 -0.70
CA ARG A 39 6.26 12.22 0.72
C ARG A 39 5.86 13.67 1.04
N HIS A 40 4.84 13.81 1.88
CA HIS A 40 4.44 15.07 2.50
C HIS A 40 5.06 15.19 3.89
N GLU A 41 5.27 14.06 4.58
CA GLU A 41 5.92 14.02 5.88
C GLU A 41 7.44 13.82 5.76
N PRO A 42 8.22 14.32 6.74
CA PRO A 42 9.66 14.05 6.84
C PRO A 42 9.98 12.55 6.79
N LYS A 43 11.19 12.19 6.33
CA LYS A 43 11.62 10.77 6.20
C LYS A 43 11.50 9.94 7.49
N MET A 44 11.59 10.59 8.64
CA MET A 44 11.54 9.93 9.95
C MET A 44 10.09 9.73 10.46
N LYS A 45 9.09 10.37 9.82
CA LYS A 45 7.67 10.32 10.22
C LYS A 45 6.89 9.45 9.26
N PHE A 46 5.87 8.79 9.80
CA PHE A 46 4.93 7.99 9.02
C PHE A 46 4.07 8.88 8.13
N ASP A 47 4.12 8.65 6.82
CA ASP A 47 3.28 9.28 5.81
C ASP A 47 2.20 8.29 5.36
N LYS A 48 0.94 8.53 5.70
CA LYS A 48 -0.18 7.64 5.32
C LYS A 48 -0.33 7.41 3.80
N ARG A 49 0.19 8.33 2.96
CA ARG A 49 0.16 8.20 1.49
C ARG A 49 1.25 7.28 0.98
N CYS A 50 2.44 7.35 1.58
CA CYS A 50 3.64 6.69 1.08
C CYS A 50 4.07 5.46 1.88
N ASP A 51 3.63 5.37 3.14
CA ASP A 51 4.02 4.34 4.08
C ASP A 51 2.89 3.33 4.31
N TRP A 52 3.33 2.11 4.59
CA TRP A 52 2.48 0.98 4.94
C TRP A 52 2.93 0.45 6.31
N PRO A 53 2.04 0.32 7.30
CA PRO A 53 2.43 -0.17 8.62
C PRO A 53 3.00 -1.59 8.52
N ARG A 54 4.05 -1.91 9.30
CA ARG A 54 4.61 -3.28 9.33
C ARG A 54 3.65 -4.27 9.98
N VAL A 55 2.88 -3.79 10.95
CA VAL A 55 1.94 -4.54 11.77
C VAL A 55 0.64 -3.76 11.91
N GLY A 56 -0.48 -4.45 11.99
CA GLY A 56 -1.81 -3.84 12.04
C GLY A 56 -2.42 -3.55 10.66
N PHE A 57 -3.50 -2.78 10.64
CA PHE A 57 -4.23 -2.42 9.43
C PHE A 57 -3.95 -0.96 9.06
N LYS A 58 -3.71 -0.72 7.77
CA LYS A 58 -3.62 0.64 7.24
C LYS A 58 -4.94 1.37 7.50
N ASP A 59 -4.85 2.61 8.00
CA ASP A 59 -6.00 3.47 8.30
C ASP A 59 -6.99 2.88 9.33
N PHE A 60 -6.52 1.99 10.22
CA PHE A 60 -7.34 1.49 11.32
C PHE A 60 -7.87 2.65 12.19
N MET A 61 -9.18 2.88 12.14
CA MET A 61 -9.90 3.64 13.15
C MET A 61 -10.60 2.65 14.06
N PRO A 62 -10.28 2.59 15.37
CA PRO A 62 -11.07 1.80 16.29
C PRO A 62 -12.52 2.30 16.23
N PRO A 63 -13.52 1.40 16.37
CA PRO A 63 -14.89 1.83 16.48
C PRO A 63 -14.97 2.87 17.60
N LEU A 64 -15.64 3.99 17.32
CA LEU A 64 -16.01 4.94 18.36
C LEU A 64 -16.87 4.16 19.33
N VAL A 65 -16.28 3.76 20.46
CA VAL A 65 -17.02 3.14 21.55
C VAL A 65 -17.88 4.27 22.11
N THR A 66 -19.05 4.49 21.49
CA THR A 66 -20.12 5.20 22.16
C THR A 66 -20.46 4.29 23.31
N VAL A 67 -19.92 4.60 24.49
CA VAL A 67 -20.37 4.02 25.74
C VAL A 67 -21.83 4.47 25.88
N LEU A 68 -22.74 3.74 25.25
CA LEU A 68 -24.13 3.72 25.65
C LEU A 68 -24.10 3.07 27.02
N GLY A 69 -24.01 3.94 28.01
CA GLY A 69 -24.05 3.60 29.42
C GLY A 69 -25.21 2.65 29.70
N ILE A 70 -24.85 1.61 30.45
CA ILE A 70 -25.64 0.95 31.49
C ILE A 70 -27.01 1.56 31.73
#